data_AF-A0A2E0HXH9-F1
#
_entry.id   AF-A0A2E0HXH9-F1
#
_cell.length_a   1.000
_cell.length_b   1.000
_cell.length_c   1.000
_cell.angle_alpha   90.00
_cell.angle_beta   90.00
_cell.angle_gamma   90.00
#
_symmetry.space_group_name_H-M   'P 1'
#
loop_
_entity.id
_entity.type
_entity.pdbx_description
1 polymer ?
#
loop_
_entity_poly.entity_id
_entity_poly.type
_entity_poly.pdbx_seq_one_letter_code
_entity_poly.pdbx_strand_id
1 'polypeptide(L)' 'MSPSLLLFLIFVALIAFIAKIATSNFKNDTYTDINTDEWNCPSCGFLVQVGDHCIYCNTKRIEE' A
#
# COMPACT_ATOMS: atom_id res chain seq x y z
N MET A 1 44.93 -0.92 -11.42
CA MET A 1 43.87 -0.67 -10.41
C MET A 1 44.51 -0.78 -9.04
N SER A 2 44.48 0.24 -8.19
CA SER A 2 45.01 0.09 -6.82
C SER A 2 44.04 -0.77 -5.99
N PRO A 3 44.53 -1.57 -5.03
CA PRO A 3 43.68 -2.40 -4.18
C PRO A 3 42.66 -1.57 -3.38
N SER A 4 43.05 -0.36 -2.98
CA SER A 4 42.16 0.60 -2.32
C SER A 4 41.00 1.05 -3.21
N LEU A 5 41.26 1.28 -4.50
CA LEU A 5 40.23 1.67 -5.45
C LEU A 5 39.28 0.50 -5.76
N LEU A 6 39.80 -0.72 -5.80
CA LEU A 6 38.97 -1.93 -5.96
C LEU A 6 38.03 -2.13 -4.76
N LEU A 7 38.53 -1.96 -3.53
CA LEU A 7 37.71 -2.06 -2.31
C LEU A 7 36.62 -0.98 -2.27
N PHE A 8 36.95 0.25 -2.68
CA PHE A 8 35.97 1.34 -2.75
C PHE A 8 34.84 1.03 -3.73
N LEU A 9 35.16 0.51 -4.92
CA LEU A 9 34.14 0.14 -5.93
C LEU A 9 33.21 -0.99 -5.44
N ILE A 10 33.76 -1.98 -4.73
CA ILE A 10 32.96 -3.06 -4.12
C ILE A 10 32.00 -2.48 -3.07
N PHE A 11 32.49 -1.59 -2.21
CA PHE A 11 31.65 -0.97 -1.18
C PHE A 11 30.48 -0.16 -1.77
N VAL A 12 30.75 0.64 -2.80
CA VAL A 12 29.71 1.39 -3.52
C VAL A 12 28.69 0.46 -4.19
N ALA A 13 29.15 -0.63 -4.81
CA ALA A 13 28.26 -1.62 -5.43
C ALA A 13 27.36 -2.32 -4.40
N LEU A 14 27.88 -2.64 -3.21
CA LEU A 14 27.10 -3.23 -2.11
C LEU A 14 26.01 -2.28 -1.61
N ILE A 15 26.34 -0.99 -1.41
CA ILE A 15 25.35 0.02 -1.00
C ILE A 15 24.26 0.16 -2.06
N ALA A 16 24.62 0.25 -3.34
CA ALA A 16 23.65 0.37 -4.43
C ALA A 16 22.73 -0.87 -4.51
N PHE A 17 23.27 -2.06 -4.28
CA PHE A 17 22.50 -3.30 -4.26
C PHE A 17 21.48 -3.33 -3.11
N ILE A 18 21.90 -2.93 -1.89
CA ILE A 18 21.01 -2.84 -0.72
C ILE A 18 19.91 -1.80 -0.95
N ALA A 19 20.26 -0.61 -1.47
CA ALA A 19 19.30 0.45 -1.75
C ALA A 19 18.22 0.00 -2.76
N LYS A 20 18.63 -0.72 -3.81
CA LYS A 20 17.69 -1.26 -4.81
C LYS A 20 16.68 -2.23 -4.18
N ILE A 21 17.14 -3.13 -3.30
CA ILE A 21 16.26 -4.10 -2.59
C ILE A 21 15.30 -3.37 -1.65
N ALA A 22 15.76 -2.33 -0.96
CA ALA A 22 14.90 -1.53 -0.09
C ALA A 22 13.76 -0.88 -0.89
N THR A 23 14.07 -0.32 -2.06
CA THR A 23 13.06 0.35 -2.91
C THR A 23 12.13 -0.62 -3.65
N SER A 24 12.52 -1.88 -3.88
CA SER A 24 11.68 -2.81 -4.64
C SER A 24 10.41 -3.27 -3.91
N ASN A 25 10.39 -3.14 -2.57
CA ASN A 25 9.23 -3.51 -1.75
C ASN A 25 8.30 -2.33 -1.42
N PHE A 26 8.66 -1.10 -1.79
CA PHE A 26 7.78 0.07 -1.63
C PHE A 26 6.75 0.15 -2.77
N LYS A 27 5.81 -0.81 -2.82
CA LYS A 27 4.54 -0.63 -3.53
C LYS A 27 3.54 0.03 -2.57
N ASN A 28 3.63 1.34 -2.42
CA ASN A 28 2.71 2.11 -1.59
C ASN A 28 1.45 2.48 -2.39
N ASP A 29 0.63 1.50 -2.75
CA ASP A 29 -0.79 1.72 -3.11
C ASP A 29 -1.65 1.16 -1.98
N THR A 30 -1.33 1.54 -0.75
CA THR A 30 -2.03 1.06 0.43
C THR A 30 -3.16 2.03 0.73
N TYR A 31 -4.36 1.71 0.23
CA TYR A 31 -5.64 2.32 0.57
C TYR A 31 -5.86 3.78 0.12
N THR A 32 -5.48 4.13 -1.11
CA THR A 32 -5.88 5.42 -1.70
C THR A 32 -7.28 5.39 -2.34
N ASP A 33 -7.84 4.20 -2.54
CA ASP A 33 -9.10 3.97 -3.25
C ASP A 33 -10.25 3.47 -2.35
N ILE A 34 -10.03 3.35 -1.04
CA ILE A 34 -11.09 2.97 -0.11
C ILE A 34 -11.94 4.17 0.26
N ASN A 35 -13.25 4.03 0.09
CA ASN A 35 -14.20 5.00 0.57
C ASN A 35 -14.30 4.92 2.10
N THR A 36 -13.92 5.98 2.82
CA THR A 36 -13.94 6.02 4.29
C THR A 36 -15.20 6.68 4.87
N ASP A 37 -16.17 7.03 4.03
CA ASP A 37 -17.41 7.62 4.52
C ASP A 37 -18.27 6.56 5.22
N GLU A 38 -18.79 6.94 6.38
CA GLU A 38 -19.79 6.12 7.05
C GLU A 38 -21.15 6.24 6.35
N TRP A 39 -21.88 5.13 6.23
CA TRP A 39 -23.21 5.12 5.63
C TRP A 39 -24.11 4.06 6.25
N ASN A 40 -25.42 4.34 6.29
CA ASN A 40 -26.40 3.39 6.79
C ASN A 40 -26.80 2.42 5.66
N CYS A 41 -26.62 1.12 5.88
CA CYS A 41 -27.03 0.11 4.91
C CYS A 41 -28.56 0.10 4.74
N PRO A 42 -29.09 0.34 3.52
CA PRO A 42 -30.53 0.41 3.31
C PRO A 42 -31.22 -0.94 3.42
N SER A 43 -30.48 -2.05 3.34
CA SER A 43 -31.04 -3.40 3.43
C SER A 43 -31.16 -3.92 4.86
N CYS A 44 -30.22 -3.58 5.75
CA CYS A 44 -30.20 -4.17 7.10
C CYS A 44 -30.04 -3.14 8.24
N GLY A 45 -29.88 -1.85 7.93
CA GLY A 45 -29.75 -0.78 8.92
C GLY A 45 -28.39 -0.74 9.64
N PHE A 46 -27.42 -1.56 9.25
CA PHE A 46 -26.08 -1.50 9.81
C PHE A 46 -25.34 -0.22 9.39
N LEU A 47 -24.63 0.42 10.33
CA LEU A 47 -23.75 1.56 10.07
C LEU A 47 -22.40 1.06 9.54
N VAL A 48 -22.25 1.09 8.21
CA VAL A 48 -21.01 0.71 7.52
C VAL A 48 -19.98 1.82 7.73
N GLN A 49 -18.79 1.46 8.20
CA GLN A 49 -17.74 2.43 8.57
C GLN A 49 -16.76 2.73 7.43
N VAL A 50 -16.61 1.80 6.47
CA VAL A 50 -15.67 1.91 5.35
C VAL A 50 -16.12 0.98 4.22
N GLY A 51 -15.85 1.41 2.99
CA GLY A 51 -16.05 0.67 1.76
C GLY A 51 -17.47 0.72 1.21
N ASP A 52 -17.61 0.17 0.02
CA ASP A 52 -18.84 0.27 -0.77
C ASP A 52 -19.79 -0.90 -0.57
N HIS A 53 -19.47 -1.83 0.34
CA HIS A 53 -20.29 -3.02 0.58
C HIS A 53 -20.53 -3.20 2.08
N CYS A 54 -21.78 -3.49 2.44
CA CYS A 54 -22.12 -3.80 3.82
C CYS A 54 -21.55 -5.17 4.22
N ILE A 55 -20.77 -5.22 5.30
CA ILE A 55 -20.14 -6.46 5.79
C ILE A 55 -21.15 -7.53 6.25
N TYR A 56 -22.40 -7.15 6.56
CA TYR A 56 -23.42 -8.07 7.08
C TYR A 56 -24.32 -8.66 6.01
N CYS A 57 -24.68 -7.88 4.98
CA CYS A 57 -25.64 -8.31 3.97
C CYS A 57 -25.14 -8.13 2.53
N ASN A 58 -23.89 -7.70 2.36
CA ASN A 58 -23.23 -7.49 1.06
C ASN A 58 -23.95 -6.50 0.12
N THR A 59 -24.88 -5.70 0.65
CA THR A 59 -25.54 -4.63 -0.12
C THR A 59 -24.51 -3.58 -0.51
N LYS A 60 -24.52 -3.18 -1.78
CA LYS A 60 -23.65 -2.12 -2.30
C LYS A 60 -24.18 -0.75 -1.89
N ARG A 61 -23.27 0.19 -1.56
CA ARG A 61 -23.58 1.60 -1.34
C ARG A 61 -24.21 2.17 -2.62
N ILE A 62 -25.27 2.95 -2.45
CA ILE A 62 -25.87 3.76 -3.51
C ILE A 62 -25.29 5.15 -3.29
N GLU A 63 -24.44 5.60 -4.21
CA GLU A 63 -23.95 6.98 -4.24
C GLU A 63 -25.13 7.87 -4.69
N GLU A 64 -25.43 8.92 -3.92
CA GLU A 64 -26.46 9.92 -4.26
C GLU A 64 -25.95 10.94 -5.28
#